data_AF-V5HGE2-F1
#
_entry.id   AF-V5HGE2-F1
#
_cell.length_a   1.000
_cell.length_b   1.000
_cell.length_c   1.000
_cell.angle_alpha   90.00
_cell.angle_beta   90.00
_cell.angle_gamma   90.00
#
_symmetry.space_group_name_H-M   'P 1'
#
loop_
_entity.id
_entity.type
_entity.pdbx_description
1 polymer ?
#
loop_
_entity_poly.entity_id
_entity_poly.type
_entity_poly.pdbx_seq_one_letter_code
_entity_poly.pdbx_strand_id
1 'polypeptide(L)'
;YGRVGKHRKHPGGRGNAGGQHHHRINFDKYHPGYFGKVGMRNFHLKKNHYWKPCINIDKIWSLVSEQMRKRLKDDTAGKAPVIDIVQDNGY
;
A
#
# COMPACT_ATOMS: atom_id res chain seq x y z
N TYR A 1 -26.29 6.79 26.84
CA TYR A 1 -27.28 7.85 26.62
C TYR A 1 -27.73 8.41 27.96
N GLY A 2 -27.09 9.49 28.42
CA GLY A 2 -27.36 10.09 29.74
C GLY A 2 -28.72 10.80 29.81
N ARG A 3 -29.11 11.27 31.01
CA ARG A 3 -30.42 11.90 31.26
C ARG A 3 -30.67 13.17 30.44
N VAL A 4 -29.68 14.08 30.36
CA VAL A 4 -29.82 15.39 29.70
C VAL A 4 -29.66 15.28 28.17
N GLY A 5 -28.57 14.69 27.68
CA GLY A 5 -28.29 14.60 26.24
C GLY A 5 -29.18 13.63 25.46
N LYS A 6 -29.74 12.61 26.13
CA LYS A 6 -30.59 11.53 25.59
C LYS A 6 -29.97 10.78 24.39
N HIS A 7 -30.59 9.68 23.98
CA HIS A 7 -30.28 9.05 22.70
C HIS A 7 -31.11 9.71 21.62
N ARG A 8 -30.46 10.23 20.58
CA ARG A 8 -31.12 10.71 19.37
C ARG A 8 -30.51 10.00 18.17
N LYS A 9 -31.34 9.72 17.15
CA LYS A 9 -30.94 8.85 16.04
C LYS A 9 -29.71 9.35 15.27
N HIS A 10 -29.65 10.65 14.91
CA HIS A 10 -28.53 11.22 14.14
C HIS A 10 -28.28 12.72 14.48
N PRO A 11 -27.75 13.04 15.67
CA PRO A 11 -27.61 14.43 16.12
C PRO A 11 -26.59 15.26 15.30
N GLY A 12 -25.56 14.63 14.72
CA GLY A 12 -24.54 15.30 13.89
C GLY A 12 -24.71 15.07 12.38
N GLY A 13 -25.82 14.46 11.96
CA GLY A 13 -26.02 13.95 10.60
C GLY A 13 -25.65 12.47 10.45
N ARG A 14 -25.67 11.98 9.20
CA ARG A 14 -25.36 10.59 8.84
C ARG A 14 -24.07 10.53 8.03
N GLY A 15 -23.24 9.51 8.27
CA GLY A 15 -21.97 9.35 7.56
C GLY A 15 -21.06 10.57 7.71
N ASN A 16 -20.52 11.06 6.61
CA ASN A 16 -19.57 12.18 6.57
C ASN A 16 -20.25 13.57 6.49
N ALA A 17 -21.49 13.68 6.94
CA ALA A 17 -22.23 14.94 6.94
C ALA A 17 -21.49 16.04 7.72
N GLY A 18 -21.58 17.28 7.23
CA GLY A 18 -20.97 18.43 7.90
C GLY A 18 -19.45 18.53 7.78
N GLY A 19 -18.81 17.74 6.94
CA GLY A 19 -17.34 17.68 6.86
C GLY A 19 -16.65 19.00 6.49
N GLN A 20 -17.34 19.97 5.88
CA GLN A 20 -16.84 21.34 5.67
C GLN A 20 -17.45 22.39 6.61
N HIS A 21 -18.39 21.97 7.47
CA HIS A 21 -19.16 22.82 8.37
C HIS A 21 -18.92 22.42 9.82
N HIS A 22 -19.90 21.84 10.51
CA HIS A 22 -19.81 21.50 11.94
C HIS A 22 -18.90 20.32 12.28
N HIS A 23 -18.45 19.55 11.29
CA HIS A 23 -17.41 18.51 11.44
C HIS A 23 -16.08 18.90 10.76
N ARG A 24 -15.92 20.16 10.32
CA ARG A 24 -14.71 20.65 9.64
C ARG A 24 -13.44 20.35 10.42
N ILE A 25 -13.41 20.64 11.71
CA ILE A 25 -12.24 20.42 12.57
C ILE A 25 -11.77 18.95 12.52
N ASN A 26 -12.71 18.00 12.44
CA ASN A 26 -12.37 16.58 12.36
C ASN A 26 -11.71 16.21 11.03
N PHE A 27 -12.19 16.79 9.92
CA PHE A 27 -11.61 16.57 8.60
C PHE A 27 -10.27 17.27 8.44
N ASP A 28 -10.16 18.53 8.86
CA ASP A 28 -8.91 19.29 8.77
C ASP A 28 -7.80 18.64 9.61
N LYS A 29 -8.15 18.12 10.80
CA LYS A 29 -7.17 17.53 11.71
C LYS A 29 -6.70 16.14 11.28
N TYR A 30 -7.63 15.26 10.89
CA TYR A 30 -7.32 13.84 10.69
C TYR A 30 -7.36 13.40 9.23
N HIS A 31 -7.99 14.17 8.35
CA HIS A 31 -8.16 13.85 6.93
C HIS A 31 -7.78 15.02 6.01
N PRO A 32 -6.56 15.58 6.16
CA PRO A 32 -6.11 16.65 5.27
C PRO A 32 -6.08 16.16 3.82
N GLY A 33 -6.59 16.99 2.91
CA GLY A 33 -6.70 16.65 1.48
C GLY A 33 -7.94 15.83 1.09
N TYR A 34 -8.86 15.56 2.02
CA TYR A 34 -10.11 14.86 1.70
C TYR A 34 -10.99 15.62 0.70
N PHE A 35 -11.06 16.95 0.83
CA PHE A 35 -11.80 17.81 -0.08
C PHE A 35 -10.88 18.39 -1.16
N GLY A 36 -11.34 18.34 -2.41
CA GLY A 36 -10.62 18.88 -3.57
C GLY A 36 -10.55 17.86 -4.71
N LYS A 37 -9.97 18.28 -5.83
CA LYS A 37 -9.68 17.41 -6.98
C LYS A 37 -8.25 17.64 -7.41
N VAL A 38 -7.50 16.55 -7.58
CA VAL A 38 -6.09 16.57 -7.98
C VAL A 38 -5.86 15.57 -9.12
N GLY A 39 -4.95 15.90 -10.04
CA GLY A 39 -4.49 14.99 -11.09
C GLY A 39 -5.46 14.81 -12.27
N MET A 40 -5.05 13.96 -13.21
CA MET A 40 -5.80 13.63 -14.43
C MET A 40 -6.63 12.35 -14.24
N ARG A 41 -7.83 12.31 -14.84
CA ARG A 41 -8.71 11.13 -14.79
C ARG A 41 -8.25 10.07 -15.80
N ASN A 42 -7.94 8.87 -15.32
CA ASN A 42 -7.65 7.71 -16.16
C ASN A 42 -8.92 6.86 -16.35
N PHE A 43 -9.44 6.81 -17.58
CA PHE A 43 -10.63 6.01 -17.91
C PHE A 43 -10.25 4.57 -18.23
N HIS A 44 -11.08 3.61 -17.79
CA HIS A 44 -10.86 2.18 -18.01
C HIS A 44 -9.44 1.72 -17.59
N LEU A 45 -9.08 2.02 -16.34
CA LEU A 45 -7.79 1.62 -15.77
C LEU A 45 -7.66 0.09 -15.74
N LYS A 46 -6.80 -0.45 -16.60
CA LYS A 46 -6.41 -1.86 -16.60
C LYS A 46 -5.17 -2.06 -15.73
N LYS A 47 -5.34 -2.62 -14.53
CA LYS A 47 -4.26 -2.77 -13.53
C LYS A 47 -3.07 -3.61 -14.03
N ASN A 48 -3.30 -4.59 -14.91
CA ASN A 48 -2.24 -5.47 -15.42
C ASN A 48 -1.15 -4.72 -16.22
N HIS A 49 -1.49 -3.63 -16.93
CA HIS A 49 -0.49 -2.84 -17.67
C HIS A 49 0.44 -2.03 -16.75
N TYR A 50 0.00 -1.75 -15.52
CA TYR A 50 0.78 -1.02 -14.51
C TYR A 50 1.43 -1.96 -13.50
N TRP A 51 1.28 -3.28 -13.69
CA TRP A 51 1.85 -4.25 -12.80
C TRP A 51 3.38 -4.26 -12.95
N LYS A 52 4.06 -3.80 -11.91
CA LYS A 52 5.52 -3.69 -11.83
C LYS A 52 5.95 -3.87 -10.37
N PRO A 53 5.99 -5.11 -9.85
CA PRO A 53 6.49 -5.35 -8.51
C PRO A 53 7.98 -4.97 -8.42
N CYS A 54 8.40 -4.52 -7.25
CA CYS A 54 9.78 -4.10 -6.98
C CYS A 54 10.37 -4.94 -5.84
N ILE A 55 11.64 -5.31 -5.96
CA ILE A 55 12.43 -5.96 -4.92
C ILE A 55 13.68 -5.10 -4.63
N ASN A 56 14.08 -5.04 -3.36
CA ASN A 56 15.31 -4.38 -2.95
C ASN A 56 16.52 -5.31 -3.15
N ILE A 57 17.70 -4.73 -3.38
CA ILE A 57 18.95 -5.47 -3.66
C ILE A 57 19.36 -6.38 -2.49
N ASP A 58 19.16 -5.93 -1.25
CA ASP A 58 19.45 -6.70 -0.03
C ASP A 58 18.64 -8.00 0.07
N LYS A 59 17.44 -8.01 -0.54
CA LYS A 59 16.52 -9.15 -0.54
C LYS A 59 16.72 -10.11 -1.71
N ILE A 60 17.61 -9.82 -2.67
CA ILE A 60 17.85 -10.71 -3.81
C ILE A 60 18.28 -12.11 -3.33
N TRP A 61 19.09 -12.19 -2.28
CA TRP A 61 19.54 -13.47 -1.73
C TRP A 61 18.48 -14.25 -0.96
N SER A 62 17.29 -13.68 -0.69
CA SER A 62 16.18 -14.45 -0.13
C SER A 62 15.40 -15.23 -1.19
N LEU A 63 15.60 -14.94 -2.48
CA LEU A 63 14.99 -15.68 -3.58
C LEU A 63 15.64 -17.06 -3.81
N VAL A 64 16.87 -17.22 -3.29
CA VAL A 64 17.66 -18.44 -3.46
C VAL A 64 17.63 -19.24 -2.16
N SER A 65 17.45 -20.56 -2.27
CA SER A 65 17.49 -21.44 -1.08
C SER A 65 18.84 -21.37 -0.37
N GLU A 66 18.86 -21.55 0.95
CA GLU A 66 20.11 -21.47 1.73
C GLU A 66 21.14 -22.50 1.28
N GLN A 67 20.69 -23.67 0.83
CA GLN A 67 21.54 -24.72 0.26
C GLN A 67 22.25 -24.26 -1.01
N MET A 68 21.52 -23.63 -1.94
CA MET A 68 22.09 -23.09 -3.16
C MET A 68 23.03 -21.91 -2.86
N ARG A 69 22.68 -21.06 -1.90
CA ARG A 69 23.54 -19.95 -1.46
C ARG A 69 24.88 -20.42 -0.90
N LYS A 70 24.90 -21.48 -0.08
CA LYS A 70 26.14 -22.09 0.44
C LYS A 70 26.98 -22.68 -0.69
N ARG A 71 26.36 -23.45 -1.61
CA ARG A 71 27.04 -23.99 -2.79
C ARG A 71 27.69 -22.90 -3.65
N LEU A 72 26.98 -21.80 -3.90
CA LEU A 72 27.48 -20.67 -4.69
C LEU A 72 28.61 -19.91 -3.99
N LYS A 73 28.62 -19.89 -2.65
CA LYS A 73 29.71 -19.30 -1.87
C LYS A 73 31.00 -20.12 -1.98
N ASP A 74 30.86 -21.44 -2.04
CA ASP A 74 32.00 -22.38 -2.04
C ASP A 74 32.50 -22.71 -3.47
N ASP A 75 31.78 -22.26 -4.52
CA ASP A 75 32.17 -22.43 -5.92
C ASP A 75 33.34 -21.48 -6.28
N THR A 76 34.51 -22.07 -6.53
CA THR A 76 35.75 -21.37 -6.87
C THR A 76 35.95 -21.21 -8.37
N ALA A 77 35.01 -21.66 -9.21
CA ALA A 77 35.09 -21.58 -10.67
C ALA A 77 34.95 -20.15 -11.24
N GLY A 78 34.78 -19.13 -10.38
CA GLY A 78 34.76 -17.72 -10.76
C GLY A 78 33.49 -17.26 -11.50
N LYS A 79 32.42 -18.07 -11.50
CA LYS A 79 31.15 -17.74 -12.16
C LYS A 79 30.19 -17.05 -11.19
N ALA A 80 29.58 -15.95 -11.63
CA ALA A 80 28.56 -15.26 -10.86
C ALA A 80 27.19 -15.97 -10.95
N PRO A 81 26.41 -16.01 -9.85
CA PRO A 81 25.06 -16.57 -9.89
C PRO A 81 24.09 -15.66 -10.65
N VAL A 82 23.22 -16.30 -11.44
CA VAL A 82 22.08 -15.64 -12.09
C VAL A 82 20.84 -15.93 -11.25
N ILE A 83 20.11 -14.88 -10.87
CA ILE A 83 18.89 -14.96 -10.07
C ILE A 83 17.76 -14.37 -10.92
N ASP A 84 16.75 -15.18 -11.23
CA ASP A 84 15.62 -14.76 -12.05
C ASP A 84 14.51 -14.20 -11.15
N ILE A 85 14.45 -12.88 -11.05
CA ILE A 85 13.50 -12.19 -10.19
C ILE A 85 12.03 -12.31 -10.66
N VAL A 86 11.77 -12.78 -11.88
CA VAL A 86 10.41 -13.02 -12.37
C VAL A 86 9.95 -14.39 -11.92
N GLN A 87 10.73 -15.43 -12.21
CA GLN A 87 10.41 -16.81 -11.87
C GLN A 87 10.50 -17.05 -10.34
N ASP A 88 11.56 -16.57 -9.69
CA ASP A 88 11.85 -16.88 -8.29
C ASP A 88 10.97 -16.10 -7.30
N ASN A 89 10.32 -15.03 -7.76
CA ASN A 89 9.39 -14.23 -6.96
C ASN A 89 7.92 -14.66 -7.11
N GLY A 90 7.67 -15.79 -7.80
CA GLY A 90 6.37 -16.45 -7.85
C GLY A 90 5.33 -15.78 -8.75
N TYR A 91 5.77 -15.22 -9.88
CA TYR A 91 4.90 -14.57 -10.86
C TYR A 91 4.61 -15.42 -12.10
#